data_AF-A0A536PPK4-F1
#
_entry.id   AF-A0A536PPK4-F1
#
_cell.length_a   1.000
_cell.length_b   1.000
_cell.length_c   1.000
_cell.angle_alpha   90.00
_cell.angle_beta   90.00
_cell.angle_gamma   90.00
#
_symmetry.space_group_name_H-M   'P 1'
#
loop_
_entity.id
_entity.type
_entity.pdbx_description
1 polymer ?
#
loop_
_entity_poly.entity_id
_entity_poly.type
_entity_poly.pdbx_seq_one_letter_code
_entity_poly.pdbx_strand_id
1 'polypeptide(L)'
;MIPKSPSAMTAARYSEKSTMMRSSASPKPNTKARSSPLPRSLGRIVSTGASELASTSGTAEQNAGNRHVARGSVKLLDRLLQRWRIAKAAPYVARGARVLDVGCADGALFRVLRGRLGGGVGIDPDLPEVRTDLGVRLIRGRFPEDLATDERFDVITMLAVFEHLDDAAQRRAV
;
A
#
# COMPACT_ATOMS: atom_id res chain seq x y z
N MET A 1 -60.85 -10.02 29.99
CA MET A 1 -60.65 -8.76 30.71
C MET A 1 -59.27 -8.21 30.36
N ILE A 2 -59.23 -7.08 29.65
CA ILE A 2 -58.04 -6.21 29.51
C ILE A 2 -58.09 -5.22 30.68
N PRO A 3 -56.97 -4.94 31.37
CA PRO A 3 -56.19 -3.70 31.17
C PRO A 3 -54.67 -3.97 31.33
N LYS A 4 -53.67 -3.12 31.05
CA LYS A 4 -53.46 -1.80 30.42
C LYS A 4 -51.92 -1.74 30.23
N SER A 5 -51.42 -1.24 29.11
CA SER A 5 -50.12 -0.52 29.05
C SER A 5 -50.43 1.00 29.19
N PRO A 6 -49.49 1.98 29.19
CA PRO A 6 -48.02 1.96 29.02
C PRO A 6 -47.22 2.99 29.90
N SER A 7 -45.87 2.93 29.85
CA SER A 7 -44.93 4.05 30.11
C SER A 7 -43.52 3.61 29.64
N ALA A 8 -42.60 4.40 29.08
CA ALA A 8 -42.56 5.68 28.39
C ALA A 8 -41.12 5.84 27.82
N MET A 9 -40.98 6.48 26.64
CA MET A 9 -39.83 7.27 26.13
C MET A 9 -38.39 6.73 26.29
N THR A 10 -37.59 6.64 25.22
CA THR A 10 -37.05 7.83 24.52
C THR A 10 -36.54 7.48 23.12
N ALA A 11 -37.09 8.17 22.12
CA ALA A 11 -36.54 8.30 20.78
C ALA A 11 -35.78 9.61 20.68
N ALA A 12 -34.56 9.59 20.14
CA ALA A 12 -33.88 10.79 19.68
C ALA A 12 -33.70 10.70 18.15
N ARG A 13 -34.51 11.51 17.46
CA ARG A 13 -34.40 11.85 16.05
C ARG A 13 -33.19 12.78 15.86
N TYR A 14 -32.45 12.63 14.76
CA TYR A 14 -31.68 13.74 14.21
C TYR A 14 -32.08 14.01 12.76
N SER A 15 -32.21 15.29 12.48
CA SER A 15 -33.03 15.93 11.45
C SER A 15 -32.33 16.00 10.09
N GLU A 16 -33.11 15.77 9.03
CA GLU A 16 -32.83 16.26 7.68
C GLU A 16 -32.82 17.80 7.67
N LYS A 17 -31.90 18.41 6.93
CA LYS A 17 -32.06 19.76 6.35
C LYS A 17 -31.46 19.77 4.95
N SER A 18 -32.35 19.83 3.96
CA SER A 18 -32.10 20.19 2.57
C SER A 18 -32.46 21.67 2.38
N THR A 19 -31.59 22.49 1.79
CA THR A 19 -31.95 23.69 0.97
C THR A 19 -30.75 24.21 0.17
N MET A 20 -30.94 24.16 -1.16
CA MET A 20 -30.43 24.93 -2.30
C MET A 20 -29.29 25.98 -2.20
N MET A 21 -28.31 25.78 -3.12
CA MET A 21 -27.77 26.69 -4.15
C MET A 21 -27.51 28.18 -3.82
N ARG A 22 -26.21 28.57 -3.87
CA ARG A 22 -25.77 29.78 -4.58
C ARG A 22 -24.31 29.68 -5.04
N SER A 23 -24.13 30.11 -6.29
CA SER A 23 -22.91 30.29 -7.07
C SER A 23 -21.98 31.40 -6.51
N SER A 24 -20.66 31.22 -6.56
CA SER A 24 -19.74 32.05 -7.40
C SER A 24 -18.24 31.95 -6.99
N ALA A 25 -17.41 31.82 -8.03
CA ALA A 25 -16.04 32.32 -8.21
C ALA A 25 -14.85 31.82 -7.34
N SER A 26 -13.98 31.05 -8.00
CA SER A 26 -12.57 30.80 -7.67
C SER A 26 -11.69 32.05 -7.80
N PRO A 27 -10.58 32.16 -7.03
CA PRO A 27 -9.42 32.95 -7.42
C PRO A 27 -8.20 32.06 -7.76
N LYS A 28 -7.59 32.28 -8.94
CA LYS A 28 -6.19 31.96 -9.26
C LYS A 28 -5.51 33.27 -9.70
N PRO A 29 -4.20 33.30 -9.94
CA PRO A 29 -3.09 33.17 -9.00
C PRO A 29 -2.28 34.49 -9.00
N ASN A 30 -1.54 34.81 -7.91
CA ASN A 30 -0.64 35.97 -7.95
C ASN A 30 0.79 35.59 -8.34
N THR A 31 1.37 36.43 -9.19
CA THR A 31 2.60 36.23 -9.96
C THR A 31 3.77 37.05 -9.37
N LYS A 32 4.98 36.60 -9.72
CA LYS A 32 6.29 37.31 -9.72
C LYS A 32 7.21 37.21 -8.50
N ALA A 33 8.26 36.41 -8.75
CA ALA A 33 9.68 36.81 -8.77
C ALA A 33 10.45 36.81 -7.44
N ARG A 34 11.51 35.99 -7.36
CA ARG A 34 12.87 36.39 -7.76
C ARG A 34 13.85 35.23 -7.56
N SER A 35 14.65 35.03 -8.59
CA SER A 35 15.88 34.25 -8.62
C SER A 35 17.03 34.95 -7.89
N SER A 36 17.86 34.19 -7.20
CA SER A 36 19.30 34.49 -7.07
C SER A 36 20.08 33.23 -6.62
N PRO A 37 21.15 32.82 -7.34
CA PRO A 37 22.00 31.68 -6.97
C PRO A 37 23.37 32.06 -6.35
N LEU A 38 23.81 31.24 -5.38
CA LEU A 38 25.20 30.85 -4.98
C LEU A 38 26.22 31.92 -4.52
N PRO A 39 27.17 31.59 -3.63
CA PRO A 39 28.42 30.85 -3.95
C PRO A 39 28.72 29.68 -2.98
N ARG A 40 29.11 28.48 -3.43
CA ARG A 40 30.49 28.04 -3.74
C ARG A 40 31.54 28.44 -2.71
N SER A 41 31.91 27.49 -1.84
CA SER A 41 33.28 27.43 -1.28
C SER A 41 33.90 26.07 -1.61
N LEU A 42 35.02 26.16 -2.34
CA LEU A 42 36.00 25.12 -2.54
C LEU A 42 36.70 24.83 -1.20
N GLY A 43 36.86 23.55 -0.88
CA GLY A 43 37.75 23.07 0.18
C GLY A 43 38.44 21.79 -0.27
N ARG A 44 39.33 21.90 -1.26
CA ARG A 44 40.26 20.84 -1.66
C ARG A 44 41.40 20.84 -0.64
N ILE A 45 41.46 19.85 0.24
CA ILE A 45 42.68 19.51 0.97
C ILE A 45 43.15 18.16 0.46
N VAL A 46 44.22 18.20 -0.31
CA VAL A 46 45.09 17.06 -0.62
C VAL A 46 45.96 16.87 0.62
N SER A 47 45.85 15.72 1.27
CA SER A 47 46.81 15.25 2.27
C SER A 47 47.68 14.18 1.62
N THR A 48 48.97 14.45 1.64
CA THR A 48 50.06 13.72 1.02
C THR A 48 50.74 12.84 2.06
N GLY A 49 51.14 11.62 1.66
CA GLY A 49 52.10 10.77 2.36
C GLY A 49 51.50 9.89 3.45
N ALA A 50 52.04 8.73 3.76
CA ALA A 50 53.11 7.95 3.17
C ALA A 50 52.88 6.49 3.62
N SER A 51 53.43 5.58 2.85
CA SER A 51 53.50 4.14 3.08
C SER A 51 54.02 3.75 4.46
N GLU A 52 53.32 2.86 5.16
CA GLU A 52 53.92 1.93 6.10
C GLU A 52 53.39 0.51 5.85
N LEU A 53 54.33 -0.33 5.42
CA LEU A 53 54.23 -1.78 5.36
C LEU A 53 54.48 -2.31 6.78
N ALA A 54 53.51 -3.00 7.36
CA ALA A 54 53.77 -3.90 8.48
C ALA A 54 52.82 -5.09 8.43
N SER A 55 53.39 -6.22 8.04
CA SER A 55 52.85 -7.56 8.09
C SER A 55 52.47 -7.93 9.53
N THR A 56 51.20 -8.24 9.79
CA THR A 56 50.82 -9.16 10.88
C THR A 56 49.70 -10.06 10.38
N SER A 57 50.04 -11.34 10.30
CA SER A 57 49.19 -12.47 9.99
C SER A 57 48.31 -12.82 11.18
N GLY A 58 47.00 -12.95 10.94
CA GLY A 58 46.12 -13.80 11.75
C GLY A 58 44.97 -13.08 12.43
N THR A 59 43.82 -12.99 11.76
CA THR A 59 42.50 -13.53 12.17
C THR A 59 41.39 -12.95 11.29
N ALA A 60 40.29 -13.69 11.20
CA ALA A 60 38.97 -13.32 10.68
C ALA A 60 38.66 -13.62 9.20
N GLU A 61 37.62 -14.45 9.07
CA GLU A 61 36.55 -14.39 8.08
C GLU A 61 36.92 -14.14 6.62
N GLN A 62 36.84 -15.19 5.81
CA GLN A 62 36.54 -15.07 4.39
C GLN A 62 36.11 -16.41 3.79
N ASN A 63 34.79 -16.63 3.73
CA ASN A 63 34.21 -17.17 2.49
C ASN A 63 32.76 -16.68 2.31
N ALA A 64 32.58 -15.36 2.33
CA ALA A 64 31.39 -14.72 1.76
C ALA A 64 31.52 -14.70 0.23
N GLY A 65 31.39 -15.88 -0.38
CA GLY A 65 31.37 -16.04 -1.82
C GLY A 65 30.11 -15.40 -2.42
N ASN A 66 30.31 -14.29 -3.12
CA ASN A 66 29.58 -13.92 -4.33
C ASN A 66 28.04 -13.91 -4.27
N ARG A 67 27.43 -12.91 -3.62
CA ARG A 67 25.98 -12.62 -3.74
C ARG A 67 25.67 -11.20 -4.20
N HIS A 68 26.41 -10.71 -5.18
CA HIS A 68 26.01 -9.54 -5.99
C HIS A 68 25.42 -10.00 -7.33
N VAL A 69 24.43 -10.91 -7.29
CA VAL A 69 23.48 -11.00 -8.42
C VAL A 69 22.70 -9.70 -8.43
N ALA A 70 22.69 -9.01 -9.56
CA ALA A 70 22.15 -7.67 -9.75
C ALA A 70 20.74 -7.50 -9.16
N ARG A 71 20.66 -6.98 -7.91
CA ARG A 71 19.40 -6.74 -7.17
C ARG A 71 18.41 -5.82 -7.88
N GLY A 72 18.85 -5.09 -8.91
CA GLY A 72 18.00 -4.22 -9.73
C GLY A 72 17.17 -4.97 -10.78
N SER A 73 17.74 -5.98 -11.44
CA SER A 73 17.09 -6.67 -12.56
C SER A 73 15.93 -7.55 -12.12
N VAL A 74 16.07 -8.25 -10.99
CA VAL A 74 15.02 -9.10 -10.42
C VAL A 74 13.79 -8.27 -10.06
N LYS A 75 13.98 -7.13 -9.39
CA LYS A 75 12.88 -6.21 -9.03
C LYS A 75 12.10 -5.70 -10.24
N LEU A 76 12.76 -5.43 -11.36
CA LEU A 76 12.07 -4.98 -12.59
C LEU A 76 11.22 -6.10 -13.20
N LEU A 77 11.75 -7.32 -13.24
CA LEU A 77 11.01 -8.50 -13.69
C LEU A 77 9.81 -8.77 -12.76
N ASP A 78 9.99 -8.66 -11.44
CA ASP A 78 8.91 -8.83 -10.46
C ASP A 78 7.78 -7.82 -10.70
N ARG A 79 8.12 -6.56 -10.99
CA ARG A 79 7.15 -5.50 -11.32
C ARG A 79 6.41 -5.79 -12.62
N LEU A 80 7.10 -6.31 -13.63
CA LEU A 80 6.48 -6.68 -14.90
C LEU A 80 5.51 -7.85 -14.72
N LEU A 81 5.93 -8.90 -13.99
CA LEU A 81 5.10 -10.05 -13.68
C LEU A 81 3.89 -9.65 -12.84
N GLN A 82 4.07 -8.79 -11.82
CA GLN A 82 2.97 -8.22 -11.03
C GLN A 82 1.97 -7.51 -11.94
N ARG A 83 2.44 -6.66 -12.86
CA ARG A 83 1.56 -5.94 -13.78
C ARG A 83 0.82 -6.88 -14.74
N TRP A 84 1.49 -7.93 -15.22
CA TRP A 84 0.88 -8.95 -16.06
C TRP A 84 -0.22 -9.73 -15.35
N ARG A 85 0.02 -10.18 -14.10
CA ARG A 85 -0.99 -10.85 -13.27
C ARG A 85 -2.22 -9.97 -13.07
N ILE A 86 -2.01 -8.69 -12.74
CA ILE A 86 -3.12 -7.72 -12.59
C ILE A 86 -3.86 -7.53 -13.91
N ALA A 87 -3.15 -7.42 -15.04
CA ALA A 87 -3.77 -7.29 -16.35
C ALA A 87 -4.61 -8.53 -16.73
N LYS A 88 -4.19 -9.73 -16.33
CA LYS A 88 -4.96 -10.97 -16.51
C LYS A 88 -6.20 -11.05 -15.62
N ALA A 89 -6.12 -10.55 -14.38
CA ALA A 89 -7.24 -10.51 -13.45
C ALA A 89 -8.26 -9.40 -13.78
N ALA A 90 -7.80 -8.26 -14.32
CA ALA A 90 -8.61 -7.07 -14.52
C ALA A 90 -9.95 -7.26 -15.28
N PRO A 91 -10.06 -8.12 -16.31
CA PRO A 91 -11.34 -8.38 -16.97
C PRO A 91 -12.42 -8.96 -16.05
N TYR A 92 -12.02 -9.72 -15.02
CA TYR A 92 -12.94 -10.38 -14.08
C TYR A 92 -13.40 -9.47 -12.93
N VAL A 93 -12.78 -8.29 -12.77
CA VAL A 93 -13.18 -7.32 -11.74
C VAL A 93 -14.26 -6.40 -12.28
N ALA A 94 -15.51 -6.58 -11.88
CA ALA A 94 -16.62 -5.74 -12.34
C ALA A 94 -16.37 -4.24 -12.05
N ARG A 95 -16.88 -3.35 -12.92
CA ARG A 95 -16.85 -1.91 -12.66
C ARG A 95 -17.67 -1.60 -11.41
N GLY A 96 -17.16 -0.74 -10.52
CA GLY A 96 -17.79 -0.40 -9.26
C GLY A 96 -17.65 -1.45 -8.16
N ALA A 97 -16.99 -2.59 -8.41
CA ALA A 97 -16.81 -3.63 -7.41
C ALA A 97 -16.02 -3.12 -6.19
N ARG A 98 -16.42 -3.59 -5.00
CA ARG A 98 -15.64 -3.53 -3.77
C ARG A 98 -14.74 -4.76 -3.70
N VAL A 99 -13.42 -4.54 -3.76
CA VAL A 99 -12.42 -5.61 -3.92
C VAL A 99 -11.69 -5.90 -2.61
N LEU A 100 -11.49 -7.17 -2.28
CA LEU A 100 -10.46 -7.61 -1.32
C LEU A 100 -9.26 -8.15 -2.10
N ASP A 101 -8.07 -7.60 -1.87
CA ASP A 101 -6.81 -8.10 -2.44
C ASP A 101 -5.94 -8.67 -1.31
N VAL A 102 -5.89 -10.00 -1.22
CA VAL A 102 -5.03 -10.71 -0.24
C VAL A 102 -3.63 -10.82 -0.82
N GLY A 103 -2.61 -10.50 -0.01
CA GLY A 103 -1.24 -10.37 -0.49
C GLY A 103 -1.07 -9.16 -1.42
N CYS A 104 -1.63 -8.01 -1.04
CA CYS A 104 -1.68 -6.83 -1.92
C CYS A 104 -0.32 -6.16 -2.17
N ALA A 105 0.76 -6.61 -1.52
CA ALA A 105 2.10 -6.04 -1.56
C ALA A 105 2.09 -4.51 -1.34
N ASP A 106 2.33 -3.72 -2.39
CA ASP A 106 2.33 -2.26 -2.33
C ASP A 106 1.05 -1.61 -2.91
N GLY A 107 -0.04 -2.37 -2.97
CA GLY A 107 -1.34 -1.91 -3.49
C GLY A 107 -1.34 -1.65 -4.99
N ALA A 108 -0.49 -2.35 -5.76
CA ALA A 108 -0.40 -2.18 -7.21
C ALA A 108 -1.75 -2.37 -7.91
N LEU A 109 -2.53 -3.40 -7.54
CA LEU A 109 -3.84 -3.67 -8.13
C LEU A 109 -4.78 -2.45 -8.04
N PHE A 110 -4.88 -1.84 -6.87
CA PHE A 110 -5.72 -0.66 -6.65
C PHE A 110 -5.24 0.55 -7.47
N ARG A 111 -3.93 0.74 -7.64
CA ARG A 111 -3.40 1.79 -8.53
C ARG A 111 -3.73 1.52 -9.99
N VAL A 112 -3.62 0.27 -10.44
CA VAL A 112 -3.93 -0.12 -11.83
C VAL A 112 -5.41 0.08 -12.15
N LEU A 113 -6.29 -0.27 -11.21
CA LEU A 113 -7.74 -0.24 -11.39
C LEU A 113 -8.38 1.03 -10.82
N ARG A 114 -7.58 2.06 -10.50
CA ARG A 114 -8.05 3.33 -9.96
C ARG A 114 -9.14 3.93 -10.85
N GLY A 115 -10.25 4.36 -10.25
CA GLY A 115 -11.40 4.93 -10.96
C GLY A 115 -12.32 3.89 -11.64
N ARG A 116 -11.96 2.61 -11.63
CA ARG A 116 -12.85 1.50 -12.02
C ARG A 116 -13.52 0.86 -10.81
N LEU A 117 -12.87 0.86 -9.64
CA LEU A 117 -13.36 0.23 -8.41
C LEU A 117 -14.32 1.14 -7.65
N GLY A 118 -15.25 0.55 -6.91
CA GLY A 118 -16.09 1.25 -5.92
C GLY A 118 -15.39 1.45 -4.57
N GLY A 119 -14.25 0.78 -4.37
CA GLY A 119 -13.44 0.81 -3.16
C GLY A 119 -12.81 -0.55 -2.90
N GLY A 120 -12.17 -0.73 -1.76
CA GLY A 120 -11.65 -2.04 -1.39
C GLY A 120 -10.72 -2.08 -0.20
N VAL A 121 -10.25 -3.28 0.09
CA VAL A 121 -9.29 -3.57 1.15
C VAL A 121 -8.14 -4.39 0.56
N GLY A 122 -6.91 -3.94 0.76
CA GLY A 122 -5.71 -4.75 0.55
C GLY A 122 -5.18 -5.20 1.90
N ILE A 123 -4.76 -6.47 2.03
CA ILE A 123 -4.16 -6.99 3.25
C ILE A 123 -2.88 -7.74 2.92
N ASP A 124 -1.80 -7.40 3.62
CA ASP A 124 -0.48 -8.00 3.41
C ASP A 124 0.39 -7.83 4.67
N PRO A 125 1.07 -8.88 5.18
CA PRO A 125 1.89 -8.76 6.39
C PRO A 125 3.16 -7.91 6.19
N ASP A 126 3.62 -7.76 4.95
CA ASP A 126 4.86 -7.06 4.61
C ASP A 126 4.65 -5.59 4.24
N LEU A 127 3.39 -5.11 4.20
CA LEU A 127 3.09 -3.69 4.04
C LEU A 127 3.82 -2.86 5.10
N PRO A 128 4.51 -1.76 4.74
CA PRO A 128 5.26 -0.97 5.72
C PRO A 128 4.36 -0.30 6.76
N GLU A 129 3.13 0.06 6.39
CA GLU A 129 2.16 0.74 7.26
C GLU A 129 0.73 0.55 6.74
N VAL A 130 -0.25 0.78 7.62
CA VAL A 130 -1.66 0.87 7.24
C VAL A 130 -1.91 2.20 6.52
N ARG A 131 -2.62 2.17 5.39
CA ARG A 131 -2.96 3.38 4.62
C ARG A 131 -4.41 3.36 4.21
N THR A 132 -5.05 4.52 4.19
CA THR A 132 -6.40 4.66 3.62
C THR A 132 -6.40 5.84 2.67
N ASP A 133 -6.79 5.61 1.42
CA ASP A 133 -6.90 6.67 0.41
C ASP A 133 -8.02 6.34 -0.60
N LEU A 134 -8.81 7.34 -0.96
CA LEU A 134 -9.85 7.28 -2.00
C LEU A 134 -10.73 6.00 -1.96
N GLY A 135 -11.18 5.58 -0.77
CA GLY A 135 -12.05 4.40 -0.60
C GLY A 135 -11.32 3.05 -0.63
N VAL A 136 -9.98 3.05 -0.63
CA VAL A 136 -9.14 1.87 -0.49
C VAL A 136 -8.42 1.91 0.86
N ARG A 137 -8.45 0.80 1.59
CA ARG A 137 -7.70 0.62 2.84
C ARG A 137 -6.67 -0.49 2.68
N LEU A 138 -5.40 -0.20 2.94
CA LEU A 138 -4.30 -1.17 2.97
C LEU A 138 -3.99 -1.49 4.43
N ILE A 139 -4.07 -2.76 4.79
CA ILE A 139 -3.90 -3.27 6.15
C ILE A 139 -2.59 -4.06 6.20
N ARG A 140 -1.66 -3.65 7.07
CA ARG A 140 -0.54 -4.51 7.45
C ARG A 140 -1.08 -5.60 8.37
N GLY A 141 -1.20 -6.82 7.86
CA GLY A 141 -1.81 -7.92 8.61
C GLY A 141 -1.91 -9.22 7.82
N ARG A 142 -2.35 -10.28 8.49
CA ARG A 142 -2.58 -11.62 7.94
C ARG A 142 -4.06 -11.84 7.66
N PHE A 143 -4.34 -12.48 6.53
CA PHE A 143 -5.69 -12.91 6.19
C PHE A 143 -5.87 -14.39 6.61
N PRO A 144 -7.02 -14.74 7.21
CA PRO A 144 -8.18 -13.89 7.50
C PRO A 144 -8.13 -13.15 8.85
N GLU A 145 -7.11 -13.36 9.68
CA GLU A 145 -7.12 -13.00 11.11
C GLU A 145 -7.29 -11.50 11.38
N ASP A 146 -6.65 -10.65 10.59
CA ASP A 146 -6.63 -9.20 10.78
C ASP A 146 -7.70 -8.46 9.93
N LEU A 147 -8.59 -9.21 9.27
CA LEU A 147 -9.72 -8.64 8.52
C LEU A 147 -10.98 -8.61 9.38
N ALA A 148 -11.74 -7.51 9.34
CA ALA A 148 -13.00 -7.43 10.09
C ALA A 148 -14.02 -8.45 9.55
N THR A 149 -14.68 -9.16 10.48
CA THR A 149 -15.45 -10.38 10.19
C THR A 149 -16.75 -10.13 9.42
N ASP A 150 -17.25 -8.90 9.39
CA ASP A 150 -18.52 -8.49 8.78
C ASP A 150 -18.35 -7.74 7.44
N GLU A 151 -17.12 -7.56 6.96
CA GLU A 151 -16.87 -6.90 5.68
C GLU A 151 -17.23 -7.78 4.47
N ARG A 152 -17.95 -7.20 3.51
CA ARG A 152 -18.38 -7.88 2.27
C ARG A 152 -17.61 -7.36 1.06
N PHE A 153 -17.29 -8.26 0.14
CA PHE A 153 -16.56 -7.94 -1.09
C PHE A 153 -17.24 -8.60 -2.28
N ASP A 154 -17.30 -7.88 -3.39
CA ASP A 154 -17.85 -8.40 -4.65
C ASP A 154 -16.84 -9.31 -5.36
N VAL A 155 -15.54 -9.01 -5.18
CA VAL A 155 -14.43 -9.74 -5.79
C VAL A 155 -13.31 -9.90 -4.77
N ILE A 156 -12.75 -11.10 -4.68
CA ILE A 156 -11.55 -11.39 -3.90
C ILE A 156 -10.44 -11.80 -4.86
N THR A 157 -9.26 -11.18 -4.72
CA THR A 157 -8.05 -11.53 -5.48
C THR A 157 -6.97 -12.06 -4.55
N MET A 158 -6.25 -13.08 -5.01
CA MET A 158 -5.09 -13.68 -4.35
C MET A 158 -4.00 -13.91 -5.40
N LEU A 159 -3.40 -12.83 -5.91
CA LEU A 159 -2.45 -12.92 -7.02
C LEU A 159 -1.06 -13.28 -6.50
N ALA A 160 -0.61 -14.50 -6.76
CA ALA A 160 0.71 -14.99 -6.35
C ALA A 160 0.93 -15.03 -4.82
N VAL A 161 -0.11 -15.46 -4.09
CA VAL A 161 -0.09 -15.60 -2.62
C VAL A 161 0.22 -17.02 -2.19
N PHE A 162 -0.37 -18.01 -2.88
CA PHE A 162 -0.32 -19.40 -2.44
C PHE A 162 1.10 -19.94 -2.38
N GLU A 163 2.00 -19.50 -3.26
CA GLU A 163 3.41 -19.90 -3.25
C GLU A 163 4.19 -19.45 -2.01
N HIS A 164 3.66 -18.49 -1.25
CA HIS A 164 4.26 -18.01 -0.01
C HIS A 164 3.69 -18.69 1.24
N LEU A 165 2.60 -19.44 1.10
CA LEU A 165 2.03 -20.24 2.17
C LEU A 165 2.85 -21.53 2.35
N ASP A 166 3.02 -21.95 3.61
CA ASP A 166 3.55 -23.29 3.88
C ASP A 166 2.58 -24.39 3.42
N ASP A 167 3.08 -25.60 3.22
CA ASP A 167 2.30 -26.76 2.78
C ASP A 167 1.05 -27.01 3.64
N ALA A 168 1.13 -26.77 4.95
CA ALA A 168 0.02 -27.00 5.86
C ALA A 168 -1.06 -25.94 5.67
N ALA A 169 -0.68 -24.68 5.48
CA ALA A 169 -1.57 -23.57 5.19
C ALA A 169 -2.23 -23.71 3.82
N GLN A 170 -1.48 -24.16 2.79
CA GLN A 170 -2.05 -24.45 1.47
C GLN A 170 -3.12 -25.54 1.55
N ARG A 171 -2.86 -26.67 2.24
CA ARG A 171 -3.82 -27.78 2.38
C ARG A 171 -5.09 -27.41 3.14
N ARG A 172 -5.05 -26.42 4.03
CA ARG A 172 -6.25 -25.93 4.74
C ARG A 172 -7.11 -24.99 3.90
N ALA A 173 -6.56 -24.43 2.82
CA ALA A 173 -7.22 -23.42 2.01
C ALA A 173 -8.02 -23.98 0.81
N VAL A 174 -7.89 -25.29 0.53
CA VAL A 174 -8.60 -26.04 -0.53
C VAL A 174 -9.47 -27.13 0.08
#